data_AF-A0A7L4GJZ1-F1
#
_entry.id   AF-A0A7L4GJZ1-F1
#
_cell.length_a   1.000
_cell.length_b   1.000
_cell.length_c   1.000
_cell.angle_alpha   90.00
_cell.angle_beta   90.00
_cell.angle_gamma   90.00
#
_symmetry.space_group_name_H-M   'P 1'
#
loop_
_entity.id
_entity.type
_entity.pdbx_description
1 polymer ?
#
loop_
_entity_poly.entity_id
_entity_poly.type
_entity_poly.pdbx_seq_one_letter_code
_entity_poly.pdbx_strand_id
1 'polypeptide(L)'
;MSGYTEDEKLRLQQLRVLRRRWLRDQELSEREPVLPPRRLGPVAAFWERFLQPGGFWRHQVYKAYKTSGFFLMRILVPAWIIAYYLKYHV
;
A
#
# COMPACT_ATOMS: atom_id res chain seq x y z
N MET A 1 -54.90 8.64 -11.40
CA MET A 1 -53.49 8.73 -10.96
C MET A 1 -52.86 9.88 -11.74
N SER A 2 -52.84 11.07 -11.14
CA SER A 2 -52.28 12.27 -11.77
C SER A 2 -50.80 12.02 -12.04
N GLY A 3 -50.42 11.91 -13.31
CA GLY A 3 -49.02 11.88 -13.70
C GLY A 3 -48.34 13.22 -13.46
N TYR A 4 -47.03 13.26 -13.67
CA TYR A 4 -46.23 14.48 -13.55
C TYR A 4 -46.78 15.62 -14.41
N THR A 5 -46.85 16.80 -13.83
CA THR A 5 -47.11 18.06 -14.54
C THR A 5 -45.97 18.38 -15.52
N GLU A 6 -46.24 19.22 -16.53
CA GLU A 6 -45.22 19.56 -17.54
C GLU A 6 -43.98 20.24 -16.92
N ASP A 7 -44.16 21.06 -15.88
CA ASP A 7 -43.05 21.67 -15.14
C ASP A 7 -42.21 20.64 -14.38
N GLU A 8 -42.85 19.63 -13.79
CA GLU A 8 -42.13 18.53 -13.13
C GLU A 8 -41.35 17.68 -14.13
N LYS A 9 -41.91 17.45 -15.32
CA LYS A 9 -41.21 16.76 -16.41
C LYS A 9 -39.99 17.55 -16.87
N LEU A 10 -40.13 18.87 -17.07
CA LEU A 10 -39.03 19.76 -17.44
C LEU A 10 -37.92 19.73 -16.38
N ARG A 11 -38.29 19.84 -15.09
CA ARG A 11 -37.35 19.77 -13.97
C ARG A 11 -36.64 18.43 -13.89
N LEU A 12 -37.35 17.31 -14.07
CA LEU A 12 -36.75 15.97 -14.08
C LEU A 12 -35.78 15.78 -15.25
N GLN A 13 -36.05 16.40 -16.40
CA GLN A 13 -35.16 16.35 -17.54
C GLN A 13 -33.88 17.17 -17.27
N GLN A 14 -34.01 18.37 -16.69
CA GLN A 14 -32.87 19.19 -16.28
C GLN A 14 -31.99 18.47 -15.26
N LEU A 15 -32.59 17.88 -14.22
CA LEU A 15 -31.87 17.09 -13.22
C LEU A 15 -31.18 15.87 -13.82
N ARG A 16 -31.79 15.19 -14.79
CA ARG A 16 -31.17 14.07 -15.52
C ARG A 16 -29.94 14.50 -16.32
N VAL A 17 -29.96 15.68 -16.93
CA VAL A 17 -28.80 16.21 -17.66
C VAL A 17 -27.66 16.53 -16.70
N LEU A 18 -27.96 17.23 -15.59
CA LEU A 18 -26.96 17.53 -14.55
C LEU A 18 -26.38 16.26 -13.93
N ARG A 19 -27.22 15.27 -13.63
CA ARG A 19 -26.79 13.98 -13.08
C ARG A 19 -25.85 13.24 -14.03
N ARG A 20 -26.14 13.22 -15.34
CA ARG A 20 -25.26 12.57 -16.32
C ARG A 20 -23.91 13.26 -16.46
N ARG A 21 -23.88 14.60 -16.40
CA ARG A 21 -22.62 15.36 -16.40
C ARG A 21 -21.82 15.09 -15.13
N TRP A 22 -22.46 15.15 -13.97
CA TRP A 22 -21.83 14.83 -12.69
C TRP A 22 -21.24 13.43 -12.67
N LEU A 23 -21.97 12.42 -13.17
CA LEU A 23 -21.47 11.04 -13.22
C LEU A 23 -20.24 10.90 -14.13
N ARG A 24 -20.20 11.63 -15.23
CA ARG A 24 -19.03 11.68 -16.13
C ARG A 24 -17.84 12.38 -15.46
N ASP A 25 -18.09 13.43 -14.70
CA ASP A 25 -17.04 14.16 -13.96
C ASP A 25 -16.47 13.33 -12.79
N GLN A 26 -17.17 12.28 -12.36
CA GLN A 26 -16.68 11.31 -11.37
C GLN A 26 -15.81 10.20 -11.98
N GLU A 27 -15.74 10.09 -13.31
CA GLU A 27 -14.82 9.16 -13.96
C GLU A 27 -13.40 9.69 -13.71
N LEU A 28 -12.68 9.05 -12.78
CA LEU A 28 -11.31 9.44 -12.46
C LEU A 28 -10.42 9.25 -13.70
N SER A 29 -9.67 10.29 -14.04
CA SER A 29 -8.60 10.17 -15.02
C SER A 29 -7.51 9.23 -14.52
N GLU A 30 -6.87 8.47 -15.41
CA GLU A 30 -5.77 7.55 -15.08
C GLU A 30 -4.60 8.19 -14.30
N ARG A 31 -4.48 9.52 -14.35
CA ARG A 31 -3.45 10.30 -13.66
C ARG A 31 -3.89 10.65 -12.26
N GLU A 32 -3.83 9.66 -11.37
CA GLU A 32 -3.98 9.90 -9.95
C GLU A 32 -2.75 10.66 -9.39
N PRO A 33 -2.95 11.55 -8.41
CA PRO A 33 -1.83 12.13 -7.68
C PRO A 33 -1.12 11.04 -6.88
N VAL A 34 -0.06 10.49 -7.47
CA VAL A 34 0.77 9.48 -6.81
C VAL A 34 1.64 10.17 -5.75
N LEU A 35 1.69 9.58 -4.56
CA LEU A 35 2.66 10.00 -3.55
C LEU A 35 4.07 9.92 -4.13
N PRO A 36 4.99 10.84 -3.76
CA PRO A 36 6.35 10.76 -4.22
C PRO A 36 6.95 9.40 -3.85
N PRO A 37 7.81 8.83 -4.71
CA PRO A 37 8.43 7.54 -4.44
C PRO A 37 9.16 7.59 -3.10
N ARG A 38 8.97 6.54 -2.29
CA ARG A 38 9.57 6.44 -0.96
C ARG A 38 11.09 6.50 -1.08
N ARG A 39 11.72 7.43 -0.36
CA ARG A 39 13.19 7.49 -0.28
C ARG A 39 13.70 6.27 0.47
N LEU A 40 14.24 5.31 -0.27
CA LEU A 40 14.92 4.15 0.31
C LEU A 40 16.28 4.57 0.85
N GLY A 41 16.67 4.03 2.01
CA GLY A 41 18.04 4.17 2.52
C GLY A 41 19.04 3.44 1.62
N PRO A 42 20.36 3.68 1.76
CA PRO A 42 21.38 3.14 0.86
C PRO A 42 21.37 1.61 0.79
N VAL A 43 21.15 0.92 1.92
CA VAL A 43 21.06 -0.54 1.98
C VAL A 43 19.79 -1.06 1.30
N ALA A 44 18.66 -0.39 1.51
CA ALA A 44 17.40 -0.78 0.88
C ALA A 44 17.43 -0.57 -0.64
N ALA A 45 18.01 0.54 -1.10
CA ALA A 45 18.22 0.84 -2.51
C ALA A 45 19.18 -0.17 -3.17
N PHE A 46 20.23 -0.60 -2.46
CA PHE A 46 21.11 -1.68 -2.93
C PHE A 46 20.32 -2.98 -3.17
N TRP A 47 19.52 -3.42 -2.20
CA TRP A 47 18.74 -4.65 -2.32
C TRP A 47 17.72 -4.57 -3.46
N GLU A 48 17.04 -3.43 -3.62
CA GLU A 48 16.11 -3.21 -4.73
C GLU A 48 16.82 -3.36 -6.09
N ARG A 49 17.97 -2.71 -6.26
CA ARG A 49 18.79 -2.82 -7.49
C ARG A 49 19.35 -4.23 -7.71
N PHE A 50 19.76 -4.91 -6.64
CA PHE A 50 20.28 -6.27 -6.70
C PHE A 50 19.21 -7.26 -7.20
N LEU A 51 17.95 -7.03 -6.83
CA LEU A 51 16.79 -7.84 -7.23
C LEU A 51 16.25 -7.50 -8.63
N GLN A 52 16.60 -6.33 -9.20
CA GLN A 52 16.05 -5.84 -10.47
C GLN A 52 16.46 -6.59 -11.74
N PRO A 53 17.39 -7.56 -11.70
CA PRO A 53 17.34 -8.73 -12.57
C PRO A 53 16.67 -9.86 -11.79
N GLY A 54 15.45 -10.24 -12.20
CA GLY A 54 14.53 -11.15 -11.50
C GLY A 54 14.98 -12.62 -11.36
N GLY A 55 16.25 -12.87 -11.03
CA GLY A 55 16.81 -14.20 -10.90
C GLY A 55 16.38 -14.90 -9.61
N PHE A 56 15.98 -16.17 -9.72
CA PHE A 56 15.54 -17.00 -8.59
C PHE A 56 16.58 -17.07 -7.46
N TRP A 57 17.87 -17.23 -7.79
CA TRP A 57 18.96 -17.26 -6.82
C TRP A 57 19.06 -15.98 -5.98
N ARG A 58 18.89 -14.80 -6.61
CA ARG A 58 18.99 -13.50 -5.92
C ARG A 58 17.87 -13.32 -4.90
N HIS A 59 16.68 -13.79 -5.24
CA HIS A 59 15.53 -13.80 -4.33
C HIS A 59 15.75 -14.75 -3.15
N GLN A 60 16.35 -15.92 -3.38
CA GLN A 60 16.67 -16.86 -2.31
C GLN A 60 17.70 -16.29 -1.34
N VAL A 61 18.75 -15.63 -1.83
CA VAL A 61 19.74 -14.95 -0.99
C VAL A 61 19.09 -13.83 -0.18
N TYR A 62 18.26 -12.99 -0.81
CA TYR A 62 17.54 -11.92 -0.11
C TYR A 62 16.59 -12.45 0.96
N LYS A 63 15.90 -13.56 0.67
CA LYS A 63 15.04 -14.25 1.64
C LYS A 63 15.85 -14.74 2.84
N ALA A 64 16.99 -15.40 2.61
CA ALA A 64 17.87 -15.87 3.67
C ALA A 64 18.38 -14.71 4.54
N TYR A 65 18.80 -13.59 3.93
CA TYR A 65 19.21 -12.38 4.64
C TYR A 65 18.10 -11.83 5.54
N LYS A 66 16.88 -11.68 5.00
CA LYS A 66 15.73 -11.16 5.74
C LYS A 66 15.33 -12.09 6.90
N THR A 67 15.31 -13.40 6.65
CA THR A 67 15.01 -14.41 7.66
C THR A 67 16.06 -14.40 8.77
N SER A 68 17.35 -14.34 8.43
CA SER A 68 18.44 -14.25 9.41
C SER A 68 18.32 -13.01 10.30
N GLY A 69 18.04 -11.84 9.71
CA GLY A 69 17.81 -10.61 10.47
C GLY A 69 16.61 -10.71 11.43
N PHE A 70 15.53 -11.38 11.02
CA PHE A 70 14.38 -11.64 11.88
C PHE A 70 14.75 -12.56 13.07
N PHE A 71 15.45 -13.67 12.82
CA PHE A 71 15.90 -14.58 13.87
C PHE A 71 16.80 -13.87 14.89
N LEU A 72 17.76 -13.07 14.41
CA LEU A 72 18.66 -12.31 15.28
C LEU A 72 17.89 -11.34 16.19
N MET A 73 17.08 -10.47 15.58
CA MET A 73 16.44 -9.37 16.31
C MET A 73 15.25 -9.81 17.15
N ARG A 74 14.51 -10.84 16.72
CA ARG A 74 13.26 -11.22 17.36
C ARG A 74 13.37 -12.45 18.25
N ILE A 75 14.40 -13.28 18.07
CA ILE A 75 14.58 -14.50 18.84
C ILE A 75 15.87 -14.42 19.66
N LEU A 76 17.02 -14.24 19.01
CA LEU A 76 18.31 -14.34 19.70
C LEU A 76 18.51 -13.20 20.72
N VAL A 77 18.29 -11.95 20.33
CA VAL A 77 18.48 -10.79 21.22
C VAL A 77 17.55 -10.87 22.45
N PRO A 78 16.23 -11.09 22.30
CA PRO A 78 15.35 -11.27 23.46
C PRO A 78 15.73 -12.47 24.32
N ALA A 79 16.10 -13.61 23.72
CA ALA A 79 16.52 -14.79 24.47
C ALA A 79 17.77 -14.52 25.31
N TRP A 80 18.75 -13.79 24.77
CA TRP A 80 19.94 -13.36 25.53
C TRP A 80 19.60 -12.39 26.66
N ILE A 81 18.69 -11.44 26.43
CA ILE A 81 18.22 -10.53 27.48
C ILE A 81 17.56 -11.30 28.63
N ILE A 82 16.68 -12.27 28.30
CA ILE A 82 16.02 -13.12 29.30
C ILE A 82 17.05 -13.98 30.04
N ALA A 83 17.98 -14.61 29.33
CA ALA A 83 19.02 -15.44 29.95
C ALA A 83 19.92 -14.62 30.88
N TYR A 84 20.26 -13.38 30.49
CA TYR A 84 21.00 -12.46 31.35
C TYR A 84 20.18 -12.08 32.58
N TYR A 85 18.89 -11.77 32.42
CA TYR A 85 18.01 -11.46 33.53
C TYR A 85 17.96 -12.62 34.54
N LEU A 86 17.69 -13.84 34.08
CA LEU A 86 17.65 -15.04 34.92
C LEU A 86 18.97 -15.32 35.64
N LYS A 87 20.11 -14.99 35.03
CA LYS A 87 21.43 -15.24 35.64
C LYS A 87 21.74 -14.32 36.82
N TYR A 88 21.22 -13.09 36.81
CA TYR A 88 21.63 -12.05 37.76
C TYR A 88 20.49 -11.50 38.64
N HIS A 89 19.24 -11.81 38.32
CA HIS A 89 18.06 -11.26 39.02
C HIS A 89 17.14 -12.32 39.62
N VAL A 90 17.38 -13.61 39.35
CA VAL A 90 16.73 -14.77 39.98
C VAL A 90 17.80 -15.58 40.68
#